data_AF-A0A957SSR2-F1
#
_entry.id   AF-A0A957SSR2-F1
#
_cell.length_a   1.000
_cell.length_b   1.000
_cell.length_c   1.000
_cell.angle_alpha   90.00
_cell.angle_beta   90.00
_cell.angle_gamma   90.00
#
_symmetry.space_group_name_H-M   'P 1'
#
loop_
_entity.id
_entity.type
_entity.pdbx_description
1 polymer ?
#
loop_
_entity_poly.entity_id
_entity_poly.type
_entity_poly.pdbx_seq_one_letter_code
_entity_poly.pdbx_strand_id
1 'polypeptide(L)'
;RNVQAVAKRRDKAKTKKAKQAAKAELQTLKSANAGSAVRLAQQLEELTGLESRLTILGHLQRGGTPSAADRLLATQLGTACTEFIQNGQYGVMVALQNGKTVAVPLKEVAGKLKTVPPDHEWIQSARGVGTCLGD
;
A
#
# COMPACT_ATOMS: atom_id res chain seq x y z
N ARG A 1 -9.55 -5.60 -20.50
CA ARG A 1 -10.33 -5.99 -21.70
C ARG A 1 -10.78 -4.79 -22.56
N ASN A 2 -11.23 -3.66 -22.00
CA ASN A 2 -11.68 -2.49 -22.80
C ASN A 2 -10.58 -1.60 -23.41
N VAL A 3 -9.44 -1.41 -22.73
CA VAL A 3 -8.35 -0.53 -23.23
C VAL A 3 -7.75 -1.01 -24.56
N GLN A 4 -7.54 -2.33 -24.71
CA GLN A 4 -6.99 -2.91 -25.94
C GLN A 4 -7.95 -2.83 -27.13
N ALA A 5 -9.26 -2.88 -26.88
CA ALA A 5 -10.28 -2.73 -27.92
C ALA A 5 -10.30 -1.30 -28.49
N VAL A 6 -10.22 -0.28 -27.63
CA VAL A 6 -10.18 1.13 -28.03
C VAL A 6 -8.86 1.48 -28.74
N ALA A 7 -7.73 0.91 -28.31
CA ALA A 7 -6.45 1.07 -29.00
C ALA A 7 -6.50 0.56 -30.46
N LYS A 8 -7.06 -0.64 -30.68
CA LYS A 8 -7.27 -1.19 -32.03
C LYS A 8 -8.21 -0.33 -32.88
N ARG A 9 -9.21 0.32 -32.26
CA ARG A 9 -10.15 1.22 -32.95
C ARG A 9 -9.50 2.53 -33.40
N ARG A 10 -8.58 3.08 -32.60
CA ARG A 10 -7.74 4.23 -32.98
C ARG A 10 -6.88 3.92 -34.21
N ASP A 11 -6.26 2.74 -34.24
CA ASP A 11 -5.32 2.37 -35.29
C ASP A 11 -6.02 2.06 -36.63
N LYS A 12 -7.28 1.59 -36.59
CA LYS A 12 -8.11 1.35 -37.78
C LYS A 12 -8.90 2.57 -38.28
N ALA A 13 -8.85 3.69 -37.58
CA ALA A 13 -9.62 4.90 -37.95
C ALA A 13 -9.00 5.62 -39.15
N LYS A 14 -9.79 5.81 -40.22
CA LYS A 14 -9.37 6.45 -41.48
C LYS A 14 -9.42 7.98 -41.45
N THR A 15 -10.28 8.57 -40.63
CA THR A 15 -10.49 10.03 -40.53
C THR A 15 -9.82 10.63 -39.30
N LYS A 16 -9.24 11.82 -39.47
CA LYS A 16 -8.55 12.59 -38.40
C LYS A 16 -9.44 12.81 -37.17
N LYS A 17 -10.73 13.09 -37.38
CA LYS A 17 -11.73 13.30 -36.31
C LYS A 17 -12.03 12.02 -35.51
N ALA A 18 -12.15 10.88 -36.17
CA ALA A 18 -12.36 9.59 -35.52
C ALA A 18 -11.11 9.12 -34.73
N LYS A 19 -9.91 9.43 -35.25
CA LYS A 19 -8.64 9.14 -34.57
C LYS A 19 -8.45 10.01 -33.32
N GLN A 20 -8.88 11.27 -33.33
CA GLN A 20 -8.88 12.16 -32.17
C GLN A 20 -9.89 11.72 -31.09
N ALA A 21 -11.12 11.37 -31.47
CA ALA A 21 -12.13 10.87 -30.54
C ALA A 21 -11.69 9.58 -29.84
N ALA A 22 -11.17 8.60 -30.59
CA ALA A 22 -10.63 7.37 -30.02
C ALA A 22 -9.37 7.59 -29.17
N LYS A 23 -8.57 8.64 -29.46
CA LYS A 23 -7.41 9.03 -28.64
C LYS A 23 -7.85 9.62 -27.30
N ALA A 24 -8.87 10.49 -27.31
CA ALA A 24 -9.46 11.05 -26.10
C ALA A 24 -10.09 9.95 -25.23
N GLU A 25 -10.86 9.04 -25.83
CA GLU A 25 -11.48 7.89 -25.14
C GLU A 25 -10.44 6.92 -24.56
N LEU A 26 -9.35 6.67 -25.30
CA LEU A 26 -8.24 5.86 -24.80
C LEU A 26 -7.53 6.54 -23.63
N GLN A 27 -7.42 7.87 -23.65
CA GLN A 27 -6.78 8.63 -22.58
C GLN A 27 -7.63 8.62 -21.31
N THR A 28 -8.95 8.82 -21.41
CA THR A 28 -9.87 8.67 -20.26
C THR A 28 -9.90 7.24 -19.72
N LEU A 29 -9.94 6.21 -20.57
CA LEU A 29 -9.90 4.83 -20.10
C LEU A 29 -8.57 4.43 -19.47
N LYS A 30 -7.45 5.03 -19.91
CA LYS A 30 -6.15 4.83 -19.28
C LYS A 30 -6.08 5.52 -17.94
N SER A 31 -6.58 6.75 -17.80
CA SER A 31 -6.66 7.46 -16.53
C SER A 31 -7.63 6.77 -15.54
N ALA A 32 -8.76 6.25 -16.02
CA ALA A 32 -9.72 5.50 -15.20
C ALA A 32 -9.19 4.14 -14.70
N ASN A 33 -8.25 3.53 -15.43
CA ASN A 33 -7.57 2.29 -15.02
C ASN A 33 -6.18 2.57 -14.40
N ALA A 34 -5.79 3.83 -14.25
CA ALA A 34 -4.53 4.15 -13.62
C ALA A 34 -4.65 3.92 -12.11
N GLY A 35 -3.59 3.39 -11.49
CA GLY A 35 -3.54 3.23 -10.04
C GLY A 35 -3.76 4.57 -9.33
N SER A 36 -4.30 4.52 -8.10
CA SER A 36 -4.63 5.71 -7.31
C SER A 36 -3.51 6.77 -7.28
N ALA A 37 -2.25 6.34 -7.20
CA ALA A 37 -1.10 7.23 -7.18
C ALA A 37 -0.88 8.01 -8.50
N VAL A 38 -1.17 7.41 -9.66
CA VAL A 38 -1.07 8.08 -10.97
C VAL A 38 -2.15 9.14 -11.11
N ARG A 39 -3.37 8.81 -10.68
CA ARG A 39 -4.49 9.75 -10.67
C ARG A 39 -4.19 10.93 -9.76
N LEU A 40 -3.66 10.67 -8.56
CA LEU A 40 -3.30 11.72 -7.61
C LEU A 40 -2.23 12.66 -8.18
N ALA A 41 -1.17 12.13 -8.81
CA ALA A 41 -0.14 12.95 -9.44
C ALA A 41 -0.74 13.87 -10.51
N GLN A 42 -1.60 13.34 -11.40
CA GLN A 42 -2.27 14.16 -12.42
C GLN A 42 -3.14 15.26 -11.80
N GLN A 43 -3.92 14.93 -10.77
CA GLN A 43 -4.75 15.92 -10.07
C GLN A 43 -3.91 17.01 -9.41
N LEU A 44 -2.75 16.67 -8.84
CA LEU A 44 -1.83 17.65 -8.27
C LEU A 44 -1.25 18.58 -9.34
N GLU A 45 -0.84 18.06 -10.50
CA GLU A 45 -0.36 18.89 -11.60
C GLU A 45 -1.45 19.85 -12.12
N GLU A 46 -2.69 19.36 -12.26
CA GLU A 46 -3.83 20.17 -12.71
C GLU A 46 -4.17 21.29 -11.72
N LEU A 47 -4.11 21.00 -10.41
CA LEU A 47 -4.46 21.95 -9.36
C LEU A 47 -3.36 22.99 -9.10
N THR A 48 -2.09 22.61 -9.24
CA THR A 48 -0.95 23.45 -8.85
C THR A 48 -0.24 24.09 -10.04
N GLY A 49 -0.38 23.53 -11.25
CA GLY A 49 0.40 23.90 -12.42
C GLY A 49 1.88 23.48 -12.35
N LEU A 50 2.27 22.68 -11.34
CA LEU A 50 3.64 22.21 -11.13
C LEU A 50 3.81 20.77 -11.64
N GLU A 51 4.97 20.44 -12.20
CA GLU A 51 5.32 19.07 -12.60
C GLU A 51 5.38 18.16 -11.36
N SER A 52 4.71 17.00 -11.41
CA SER A 52 4.70 16.01 -10.34
C SER A 52 5.42 14.72 -10.76
N ARG A 53 6.42 14.32 -9.99
CA ARG A 53 7.17 13.08 -10.24
C ARG A 53 6.64 11.93 -9.39
N LEU A 54 6.07 10.93 -10.06
CA LEU A 54 5.56 9.74 -9.40
C LEU A 54 6.62 8.63 -9.33
N THR A 55 6.82 8.09 -8.13
CA THR A 55 7.59 6.84 -7.91
C THR A 55 6.70 5.81 -7.22
N ILE A 56 6.65 4.59 -7.77
CA ILE A 56 5.92 3.45 -7.19
C ILE A 56 6.95 2.39 -6.80
N LEU A 57 7.15 2.18 -5.48
CA LEU A 57 8.17 1.27 -4.97
C LEU A 57 7.83 -0.21 -5.21
N GLY A 58 6.55 -0.59 -5.08
CA GLY A 58 6.08 -1.95 -5.35
C GLY A 58 6.80 -3.03 -4.53
N HIS A 59 7.20 -4.12 -5.18
CA HIS A 59 7.82 -5.29 -4.55
C HIS A 59 9.19 -5.02 -3.90
N LEU A 60 9.82 -3.89 -4.22
CA LEU A 60 11.10 -3.49 -3.62
C LEU A 60 11.03 -3.45 -2.08
N GLN A 61 9.88 -3.05 -1.53
CA GLN A 61 9.64 -2.97 -0.09
C GLN A 61 9.61 -4.32 0.63
N ARG A 62 9.51 -5.44 -0.10
CA ARG A 62 9.49 -6.81 0.46
C ARG A 62 10.84 -7.52 0.37
N GLY A 63 11.83 -6.89 -0.26
CA GLY A 63 13.19 -7.42 -0.39
C GLY A 63 14.17 -6.71 0.52
N GLY A 64 15.45 -7.06 0.37
CA GLY A 64 16.56 -6.48 1.13
C GLY A 64 16.98 -7.32 2.34
N THR A 65 18.12 -6.96 2.92
CA THR A 65 18.64 -7.62 4.12
C THR A 65 17.90 -7.10 5.36
N PRO A 66 17.38 -7.97 6.24
CA PRO A 66 16.67 -7.55 7.43
C PRO A 66 17.57 -6.71 8.35
N SER A 67 16.96 -5.69 8.97
CA SER A 67 17.65 -4.80 9.91
C SER A 67 18.02 -5.53 11.20
N ALA A 68 18.85 -4.92 12.05
CA ALA A 68 19.17 -5.47 13.37
C ALA A 68 17.89 -5.67 14.22
N ALA A 69 16.95 -4.72 14.15
CA ALA A 69 15.68 -4.80 14.86
C ALA A 69 14.82 -5.98 14.36
N ASP A 70 14.73 -6.17 13.05
CA ASP A 70 13.97 -7.30 12.46
C ASP A 70 14.55 -8.65 12.90
N ARG A 71 15.88 -8.77 12.94
CA ARG A 71 16.56 -10.00 13.37
C ARG A 71 16.29 -10.29 14.84
N LEU A 72 16.43 -9.29 15.71
CA LEU A 72 16.13 -9.43 17.14
C LEU A 72 14.67 -9.82 17.38
N LEU A 73 13.73 -9.14 16.69
CA LEU A 73 12.30 -9.45 16.78
C LEU A 73 12.01 -10.87 16.31
N ALA A 74 12.55 -11.29 15.17
CA ALA A 74 12.37 -12.64 14.64
C ALA A 74 12.88 -13.71 15.61
N THR A 75 14.07 -13.50 16.19
CA THR A 75 14.61 -14.40 17.21
C THR A 75 13.70 -14.47 18.44
N GLN A 76 13.28 -13.31 18.98
CA GLN A 76 12.42 -13.26 20.17
C GLN A 76 11.05 -13.93 19.94
N LEU A 77 10.43 -13.71 18.78
CA LEU A 77 9.17 -14.36 18.43
C LEU A 77 9.35 -15.87 18.22
N GLY A 78 10.45 -16.29 17.60
CA GLY A 78 10.77 -17.70 17.34
C GLY A 78 11.04 -18.51 18.62
N THR A 79 11.78 -17.95 19.57
CA THR A 79 12.03 -18.60 20.87
C THR A 79 10.75 -18.72 21.67
N ALA A 80 9.95 -17.65 21.77
CA ALA A 80 8.66 -17.66 22.48
C ALA A 80 7.66 -18.66 21.84
N CYS A 81 7.67 -18.80 20.52
CA CYS A 81 6.86 -19.82 19.84
C CYS A 81 7.20 -21.23 20.33
N THR A 82 8.50 -21.54 20.41
CA THR A 82 8.98 -22.84 20.91
C THR A 82 8.55 -23.08 22.36
N GLU A 83 8.65 -22.06 23.22
CA GLU A 83 8.20 -22.14 24.62
C GLU A 83 6.69 -22.41 24.73
N PHE A 84 5.86 -21.74 23.91
CA PHE A 84 4.42 -21.98 23.90
C PHE A 84 4.07 -23.40 23.44
N ILE A 85 4.77 -23.92 22.43
CA ILE A 85 4.61 -25.32 21.98
C ILE A 85 4.98 -26.29 23.10
N GLN A 86 6.11 -26.07 23.78
CA GLN A 86 6.54 -26.90 24.92
C GLN A 86 5.51 -26.91 26.05
N ASN A 87 4.83 -25.79 26.27
CA ASN A 87 3.77 -25.65 27.27
C ASN A 87 2.39 -26.12 26.78
N GLY A 88 2.31 -26.74 25.59
CA GLY A 88 1.06 -27.27 25.03
C GLY A 88 0.06 -26.19 24.59
N GLN A 89 0.51 -24.94 24.39
CA GLN A 89 -0.33 -23.83 23.95
C GLN A 89 -0.34 -23.78 22.41
N TYR A 90 -1.48 -24.16 21.83
CA TYR A 90 -1.69 -24.20 20.37
C TYR A 90 -2.82 -23.28 19.93
N GLY A 91 -2.91 -23.00 18.62
CA GLY A 91 -3.97 -22.15 18.07
C GLY A 91 -3.81 -20.67 18.43
N VAL A 92 -2.58 -20.24 18.74
CA VAL A 92 -2.22 -18.87 19.11
C VAL A 92 -1.22 -18.29 18.12
N MET A 93 -1.28 -16.97 17.93
CA MET A 93 -0.26 -16.16 17.27
C MET A 93 0.68 -15.60 18.34
N VAL A 94 2.00 -15.68 18.10
CA VAL A 94 2.99 -14.99 18.94
C VAL A 94 3.01 -13.51 18.57
N ALA A 95 2.83 -12.63 19.54
CA ALA A 95 2.88 -11.19 19.34
C ALA A 95 3.86 -10.54 20.32
N LEU A 96 4.41 -9.38 19.93
CA LEU A 96 5.13 -8.50 20.84
C LEU A 96 4.20 -7.37 21.29
N GLN A 97 3.94 -7.29 22.60
CA GLN A 97 3.13 -6.23 23.22
C GLN A 97 3.89 -5.65 24.40
N ASN A 98 4.09 -4.33 24.42
CA ASN A 98 4.82 -3.61 25.47
C ASN A 98 6.18 -4.25 25.81
N GLY A 99 6.92 -4.67 24.77
CA GLY A 99 8.24 -5.30 24.91
C GLY A 99 8.24 -6.76 25.35
N LYS A 100 7.07 -7.38 25.51
CA LYS A 100 6.94 -8.78 25.95
C LYS A 100 6.25 -9.65 24.90
N THR A 101 6.68 -10.90 24.80
CA THR A 101 6.05 -11.90 23.94
C THR A 101 4.80 -12.43 24.62
N VAL A 102 3.69 -12.46 23.87
CA VAL A 102 2.39 -12.92 24.35
C VAL A 102 1.75 -13.86 23.34
N ALA A 103 0.99 -14.84 23.85
CA ALA A 103 0.17 -15.73 23.03
C ALA A 103 -1.22 -15.11 22.82
N VAL A 104 -1.59 -14.82 21.57
CA VAL A 104 -2.90 -14.26 21.22
C VAL A 104 -3.71 -15.31 20.48
N PRO A 105 -4.91 -15.70 20.96
CA PRO A 105 -5.76 -16.67 20.26
C PRO A 105 -6.04 -16.26 18.81
N LEU A 106 -5.85 -17.17 17.84
CA LEU A 106 -6.05 -16.87 16.43
C LEU A 106 -7.46 -16.38 16.11
N LYS A 107 -8.47 -16.89 16.84
CA LYS A 107 -9.89 -16.45 16.75
C LYS A 107 -10.08 -14.96 17.02
N GLU A 108 -9.19 -14.35 17.80
CA GLU A 108 -9.28 -12.93 18.16
C GLU A 108 -8.62 -12.02 17.15
N VAL A 109 -7.77 -12.56 16.27
CA VAL A 109 -7.00 -11.80 15.28
C VAL A 109 -7.59 -11.96 13.88
N ALA A 110 -8.09 -13.15 13.56
CA ALA A 110 -8.65 -13.45 12.25
C ALA A 110 -9.78 -12.48 11.88
N GLY A 111 -9.69 -11.88 10.70
CA GLY A 111 -10.69 -10.96 10.17
C GLY A 111 -10.70 -9.55 10.78
N LYS A 112 -9.81 -9.24 11.73
CA LYS A 112 -9.70 -7.89 12.30
C LYS A 112 -8.65 -7.06 11.58
N LEU A 113 -9.00 -5.80 11.29
CA LEU A 113 -8.06 -4.82 10.78
C LEU A 113 -7.39 -4.10 11.96
N LYS A 114 -6.05 -4.09 12.00
CA LYS A 114 -5.29 -3.27 12.94
C LYS A 114 -5.14 -1.87 12.34
N THR A 115 -5.92 -0.91 12.84
CA THR A 115 -5.82 0.50 12.46
C THR A 115 -4.85 1.25 13.38
N VAL A 116 -4.35 2.39 12.91
CA VAL A 116 -3.64 3.36 13.74
C VAL A 116 -4.67 4.35 14.27
N PRO A 117 -4.78 4.57 15.59
CA PRO A 117 -5.69 5.57 16.15
C PRO A 117 -5.35 6.99 15.64
N PRO A 118 -6.33 7.82 15.25
CA PRO A 118 -6.08 9.18 14.77
C PRO A 118 -5.37 10.10 15.78
N ASP A 119 -5.55 9.81 17.06
CA ASP A 119 -4.98 10.51 18.22
C ASP A 119 -3.63 9.92 18.68
N HIS A 120 -3.09 8.93 17.97
CA HIS A 120 -1.81 8.31 18.32
C HIS A 120 -0.65 9.31 18.32
N GLU A 121 0.25 9.22 19.31
CA GLU A 121 1.36 10.18 19.52
C GLU A 121 2.24 10.37 18.28
N TRP A 122 2.43 9.32 17.49
CA TRP A 122 3.21 9.39 16.25
C TRP A 122 2.51 10.21 15.15
N ILE A 123 1.17 10.16 15.08
CA ILE A 123 0.41 11.02 14.17
C ILE A 123 0.54 12.48 14.62
N GLN A 124 0.41 12.73 15.92
CA GLN A 124 0.59 14.07 16.47
C GLN A 124 2.00 14.61 16.20
N SER A 125 3.03 13.77 16.39
CA SER A 125 4.43 14.12 16.14
C SER A 125 4.68 14.42 14.65
N ALA A 126 4.15 13.59 13.75
CA ALA A 126 4.25 13.80 12.31
C ALA A 126 3.63 15.15 11.90
N ARG A 127 2.44 15.47 12.40
CA ARG A 127 1.78 16.77 12.18
C ARG A 127 2.57 17.92 12.80
N GLY A 128 3.16 17.71 13.99
CA GLY A 128 3.99 18.70 14.68
C GLY A 128 5.23 19.14 13.89
N VAL A 129 5.77 18.26 13.04
CA VAL A 129 6.87 18.59 12.11
C VAL A 129 6.39 19.01 10.71
N GLY A 130 5.09 19.26 10.54
CA GLY A 130 4.49 19.72 9.28
C GLY A 130 4.18 18.62 8.27
N THR A 131 4.18 17.34 8.68
CA THR A 131 3.77 16.24 7.77
C THR A 131 2.27 16.30 7.53
N CYS A 132 1.87 16.36 6.26
CA CYS A 132 0.47 16.23 5.83
C CYS A 132 0.15 14.76 5.53
N LEU A 133 -0.95 14.23 6.08
CA LEU A 133 -1.39 12.84 5.87
C LEU A 133 -2.50 12.72 4.82
N GLY A 134 -3.01 13.84 4.31
CA GLY A 134 -4.03 13.87 3.25
C GLY A 134 -5.44 13.53 3.73
N ASP A 135 -5.70 13.67 5.04
CA ASP A 135 -7.00 13.59 5.69
C ASP A 135 -7.75 14.93 5.73
#